data_AF-A0A958HJF9-F1
#
_entry.id   AF-A0A958HJF9-F1
#
_cell.length_a   1.000
_cell.length_b   1.000
_cell.length_c   1.000
_cell.angle_alpha   90.00
_cell.angle_beta   90.00
_cell.angle_gamma   90.00
#
_symmetry.space_group_name_H-M   'P 1'
#
loop_
_entity.id
_entity.type
_entity.pdbx_description
1 polymer ?
#
loop_
_entity_poly.entity_id
_entity_poly.type
_entity_poly.pdbx_seq_one_letter_code
_entity_poly.pdbx_strand_id
1 'polypeptide(L)'
;MAQKLANFTTGERLTNPSVLEMLSNAFATINPGLSRPGDFTINPGLGVFPGDFTLPGDIRPGGGTVTPTAPDNPTVLPRVRPGDVITADMMNMVLEMLETLAAGLASQAAMFGPDVAALRLGSMAQDTHTLVALGAGFDANGGVFLDGQSLLAGQPTRGINLAILDAELNLKYRRAYDTFAFSAQAELLASDLQQRTEQNDIVIGMTSDAFSSQLTSGARAALASVGAEALGRASQARDGAAFIGVVPNNQTRVSFNYLTSALPADQSGTGGARLTAPPFAWGLYSRTLQRFLLGGASGNMAVAGTSTGGGGQVTGGSVVVPLDPGFGLSLPREVLGGQSVSIIRGIGDRRSNALNDAGVTNLALLAEAQPEVIAAATGVGVSSATTWINQAQSLLRG
;
A
#
# COMPACT_ATOMS: atom_id res chain seq x y z
N MET A 1 16.98 -52.73 -5.47
CA MET A 1 17.11 -51.27 -5.29
C MET A 1 16.00 -50.53 -6.04
N ALA A 2 14.74 -50.96 -5.87
CA ALA A 2 13.56 -50.46 -6.59
C ALA A 2 12.30 -50.65 -5.72
N GLN A 3 12.29 -50.03 -4.53
CA GLN A 3 11.18 -50.18 -3.57
C GLN A 3 11.02 -48.96 -2.66
N LYS A 4 11.21 -47.76 -3.21
CA LYS A 4 11.09 -46.48 -2.46
C LYS A 4 10.31 -45.40 -3.22
N LEU A 5 9.30 -45.81 -4.00
CA LEU A 5 8.46 -44.90 -4.79
C LEU A 5 6.98 -45.32 -4.79
N ALA A 6 6.37 -45.49 -3.61
CA ALA A 6 4.95 -45.89 -3.52
C ALA A 6 4.11 -45.18 -2.44
N ASN A 7 4.59 -44.12 -1.78
CA ASN A 7 3.86 -43.51 -0.64
C ASN A 7 3.41 -42.05 -0.85
N PHE A 8 3.10 -41.62 -2.08
CA PHE A 8 2.61 -40.24 -2.33
C PHE A 8 1.16 -40.15 -2.84
N THR A 9 0.34 -41.17 -2.63
CA THR A 9 -1.07 -41.17 -3.02
C THR A 9 -1.97 -41.74 -1.94
N THR A 10 -2.20 -40.98 -0.86
CA THR A 10 -3.45 -41.03 -0.09
C THR A 10 -3.68 -39.70 0.60
N GLY A 11 -4.76 -39.01 0.22
CA GLY A 11 -5.24 -37.79 0.88
C GLY A 11 -5.96 -38.12 2.17
N GLU A 12 -5.22 -38.39 3.24
CA GLU A 12 -5.77 -38.45 4.59
C GLU A 12 -5.70 -37.07 5.25
N ARG A 13 -6.87 -36.50 5.54
CA ARG A 13 -7.00 -35.37 6.46
C ARG A 13 -6.53 -35.83 7.84
N LEU A 14 -5.40 -35.29 8.29
CA LEU A 14 -4.95 -35.37 9.68
C LEU A 14 -5.86 -34.51 10.57
N THR A 15 -7.05 -34.99 10.91
CA THR A 15 -7.73 -34.55 12.13
C THR A 15 -7.07 -35.27 13.29
N ASN A 16 -5.95 -34.72 13.74
CA ASN A 16 -5.21 -35.27 14.86
C ASN A 16 -5.96 -34.94 16.17
N PRO A 17 -6.58 -35.90 16.87
CA PRO A 17 -7.35 -35.65 18.10
C PRO A 17 -6.50 -34.98 19.18
N SER A 18 -5.17 -35.14 19.14
CA SER A 18 -4.22 -34.46 20.03
C SER A 18 -4.22 -32.93 19.86
N VAL A 19 -4.54 -32.41 18.67
CA VAL A 19 -4.61 -30.96 18.41
C VAL A 19 -5.89 -30.36 19.01
N LEU A 20 -6.99 -31.11 18.98
CA LEU A 20 -8.24 -30.71 19.64
C LEU A 20 -8.12 -30.76 21.16
N GLU A 21 -7.41 -31.74 21.70
CA GLU A 21 -7.10 -31.84 23.14
C GLU A 21 -6.17 -30.71 23.60
N MET A 22 -5.17 -30.35 22.78
CA MET A 22 -4.24 -29.26 23.07
C MET A 22 -4.92 -27.88 23.00
N LEU A 23 -5.86 -27.69 22.06
CA LEU A 23 -6.70 -26.49 22.02
C LEU A 23 -7.66 -26.42 23.22
N SER A 24 -8.29 -27.54 23.60
CA SER A 24 -9.15 -27.64 24.80
C SER A 24 -8.38 -27.28 26.08
N ASN A 25 -7.15 -27.75 26.23
CA ASN A 25 -6.31 -27.46 27.39
C ASN A 25 -5.75 -26.02 27.38
N ALA A 26 -5.47 -25.45 26.20
CA ALA A 26 -5.07 -24.05 26.08
C ALA A 26 -6.18 -23.09 26.52
N PHE A 27 -7.45 -23.40 26.24
CA PHE A 27 -8.58 -22.60 26.73
C PHE A 27 -8.87 -22.80 28.23
N ALA A 28 -8.59 -23.97 28.80
CA ALA A 28 -8.71 -24.20 30.25
C ALA A 28 -7.65 -23.45 31.08
N THR A 29 -6.51 -23.09 30.49
CA THR A 29 -5.41 -22.40 31.18
C THR A 29 -5.64 -20.88 31.29
N ILE A 30 -6.64 -20.33 30.58
CA ILE A 30 -6.96 -18.90 30.56
C ILE A 30 -7.68 -18.45 31.84
N ASN A 31 -8.09 -19.35 32.76
CA ASN A 31 -8.64 -18.91 34.04
C ASN A 31 -8.52 -19.93 35.20
N PRO A 32 -7.46 -19.88 36.04
CA PRO A 32 -7.33 -20.80 37.18
C PRO A 32 -8.17 -20.40 38.41
N GLY A 33 -9.00 -19.36 38.34
CA GLY A 33 -9.67 -18.76 39.50
C GLY A 33 -10.97 -19.41 39.99
N LEU A 34 -11.56 -20.39 39.29
CA LEU A 34 -12.91 -20.90 39.61
C LEU A 34 -12.93 -22.33 40.16
N SER A 35 -12.03 -22.63 41.10
CA SER A 35 -12.14 -23.85 41.91
C SER A 35 -11.73 -23.64 43.37
N ARG A 36 -12.56 -22.92 44.14
CA ARG A 36 -12.91 -23.32 45.53
C ARG A 36 -14.08 -22.50 46.11
N PRO A 37 -14.99 -23.14 46.86
CA PRO A 37 -16.05 -22.49 47.62
C PRO A 37 -15.56 -22.07 49.01
N GLY A 38 -15.96 -20.87 49.46
CA GLY A 38 -15.88 -20.44 50.86
C GLY A 38 -15.08 -19.18 51.10
N ASP A 39 -15.74 -18.21 51.76
CA ASP A 39 -15.24 -17.03 52.46
C ASP A 39 -14.47 -15.96 51.68
N PHE A 40 -15.21 -14.91 51.31
CA PHE A 40 -14.74 -13.54 51.53
C PHE A 40 -15.71 -12.81 52.46
N THR A 41 -15.28 -12.62 53.70
CA THR A 41 -15.88 -11.71 54.68
C THR A 41 -15.52 -10.27 54.28
N ILE A 42 -16.53 -9.46 53.97
CA ILE A 42 -16.36 -8.00 53.85
C ILE A 42 -16.43 -7.43 55.27
N ASN A 43 -15.32 -6.85 55.75
CA ASN A 43 -15.31 -6.07 56.98
C ASN A 43 -15.69 -4.61 56.66
N PRO A 44 -16.68 -4.00 57.36
CA PRO A 44 -17.13 -2.64 57.12
C PRO A 44 -16.41 -1.63 58.03
N GLY A 45 -16.21 -0.41 57.54
CA GLY A 45 -15.81 0.75 58.35
C GLY A 45 -15.60 1.97 57.45
N LEU A 46 -16.64 2.80 57.27
CA LEU A 46 -16.99 3.99 58.07
C LEU A 46 -16.30 5.27 57.56
N GLY A 47 -17.11 6.21 57.07
CA GLY A 47 -16.63 7.50 56.57
C GLY A 47 -17.69 8.47 56.03
N VAL A 48 -18.79 8.69 56.77
CA VAL A 48 -19.58 9.94 56.92
C VAL A 48 -20.25 10.61 55.68
N PHE A 49 -21.59 10.70 55.78
CA PHE A 49 -22.62 11.45 55.01
C PHE A 49 -22.51 13.00 55.14
N PRO A 50 -23.29 13.89 54.45
CA PRO A 50 -24.68 13.70 54.00
C PRO A 50 -25.10 14.32 52.64
N GLY A 51 -26.18 13.77 52.07
CA GLY A 51 -26.85 14.32 50.89
C GLY A 51 -28.09 13.52 50.50
N ASP A 52 -29.16 13.77 51.25
CA ASP A 52 -30.60 13.53 51.01
C ASP A 52 -31.17 12.18 50.56
N PHE A 53 -32.18 11.78 51.34
CA PHE A 53 -32.92 10.53 51.31
C PHE A 53 -34.40 10.87 51.08
N THR A 54 -34.98 10.42 49.97
CA THR A 54 -36.45 10.26 49.85
C THR A 54 -36.77 9.04 49.01
N LEU A 55 -37.31 8.01 49.66
CA LEU A 55 -38.09 6.94 49.05
C LEU A 55 -39.56 7.16 49.41
N PRO A 56 -40.48 6.83 48.50
CA PRO A 56 -41.62 6.03 48.92
C PRO A 56 -41.94 4.91 47.93
N GLY A 57 -42.13 3.68 48.43
CA GLY A 57 -42.85 2.64 47.69
C GLY A 57 -42.38 1.20 47.92
N ASP A 58 -43.09 0.51 48.81
CA ASP A 58 -43.47 -0.92 48.80
C ASP A 58 -42.44 -2.00 48.42
N ILE A 59 -41.96 -2.68 49.46
CA ILE A 59 -41.35 -4.01 49.36
C ILE A 59 -42.47 -5.06 49.20
N ARG A 60 -42.55 -5.67 48.02
CA ARG A 60 -43.17 -6.99 47.80
C ARG A 60 -42.07 -7.99 47.41
N PRO A 61 -41.90 -9.13 48.11
CA PRO A 61 -40.99 -10.17 47.67
C PRO A 61 -41.67 -11.02 46.59
N GLY A 62 -41.45 -10.65 45.33
CA GLY A 62 -41.81 -11.47 44.17
C GLY A 62 -40.59 -12.30 43.75
N GLY A 63 -40.70 -13.63 43.87
CA GLY A 63 -39.71 -14.57 43.36
C GLY A 63 -39.60 -14.48 41.83
N GLY A 64 -38.59 -13.75 41.36
CA GLY A 64 -38.18 -13.72 39.96
C GLY A 64 -37.00 -14.68 39.76
N THR A 65 -37.23 -15.76 39.04
CA THR A 65 -36.18 -16.58 38.43
C THR A 65 -35.29 -15.69 37.56
N VAL A 66 -34.03 -15.51 37.97
CA VAL A 66 -33.00 -14.88 37.14
C VAL A 66 -32.60 -15.91 36.08
N THR A 67 -33.07 -15.72 34.86
CA THR A 67 -32.52 -16.40 33.68
C THR A 67 -31.09 -15.88 33.50
N PRO A 68 -30.05 -16.74 33.51
CA PRO A 68 -28.69 -16.27 33.30
C PRO A 68 -28.58 -15.75 31.86
N THR A 69 -28.43 -14.43 31.74
CA THR A 69 -28.00 -13.78 30.49
C THR A 69 -26.65 -14.37 30.11
N ALA A 70 -26.51 -14.77 28.85
CA ALA A 70 -25.28 -15.33 28.31
C ALA A 70 -24.07 -14.42 28.62
N PRO A 71 -22.88 -14.99 28.91
CA PRO A 71 -21.70 -14.18 29.18
C PRO A 71 -21.39 -13.29 27.99
N ASP A 72 -21.35 -11.98 28.24
CA ASP A 72 -20.86 -10.99 27.30
C ASP A 72 -19.48 -11.43 26.81
N ASN A 73 -19.34 -11.55 25.49
CA ASN A 73 -18.11 -11.95 24.84
C ASN A 73 -17.07 -10.81 25.04
N PRO A 74 -15.99 -10.98 25.85
CA PRO A 74 -15.10 -9.90 26.24
C PRO A 74 -14.12 -9.47 25.14
N THR A 75 -14.30 -9.92 23.90
CA THR A 75 -13.37 -9.66 22.77
C THR A 75 -13.82 -8.55 21.82
N VAL A 76 -14.81 -7.73 22.20
CA VAL A 76 -15.19 -6.57 21.40
C VAL A 76 -14.36 -5.36 21.86
N LEU A 77 -13.33 -5.03 21.08
CA LEU A 77 -12.57 -3.79 21.29
C LEU A 77 -13.53 -2.59 21.29
N PRO A 78 -13.42 -1.67 22.26
CA PRO A 78 -14.23 -0.46 22.27
C PRO A 78 -13.96 0.34 20.99
N ARG A 79 -15.00 0.55 20.18
CA ARG A 79 -14.91 1.34 18.95
C ARG A 79 -14.80 2.82 19.32
N VAL A 80 -13.62 3.39 19.14
CA VAL A 80 -13.38 4.83 19.33
C VAL A 80 -14.13 5.62 18.27
N ARG A 81 -14.90 6.64 18.69
CA ARG A 81 -15.61 7.58 17.84
C ARG A 81 -14.96 8.96 17.90
N PRO A 82 -15.14 9.82 16.87
CA PRO A 82 -14.72 11.20 16.94
C PRO A 82 -15.34 11.90 18.17
N GLY A 83 -14.49 12.47 19.04
CA GLY A 83 -14.89 13.11 20.29
C GLY A 83 -14.65 12.29 21.56
N ASP A 84 -14.28 11.01 21.44
CA ASP A 84 -13.92 10.18 22.59
C ASP A 84 -12.55 10.59 23.15
N VAL A 85 -12.47 10.73 24.48
CA VAL A 85 -11.21 10.99 25.17
C VAL A 85 -10.48 9.66 25.32
N ILE A 86 -9.35 9.51 24.64
CA ILE A 86 -8.46 8.35 24.81
C ILE A 86 -7.82 8.46 26.20
N THR A 87 -8.27 7.63 27.15
CA THR A 87 -7.72 7.61 28.51
C THR A 87 -6.40 6.83 28.57
N ALA A 88 -5.61 7.07 29.62
CA ALA A 88 -4.41 6.31 29.89
C ALA A 88 -4.68 4.79 29.99
N ASP A 89 -5.85 4.40 30.48
CA ASP A 89 -6.27 3.00 30.58
C ASP A 89 -6.47 2.36 29.20
N MET A 90 -7.04 3.09 28.23
CA MET A 90 -7.16 2.59 26.86
C MET A 90 -5.81 2.46 26.17
N MET A 91 -4.87 3.38 26.41
CA MET A 91 -3.50 3.28 25.92
C MET A 91 -2.77 2.07 26.52
N ASN A 92 -2.88 1.86 27.83
CA ASN A 92 -2.28 0.72 28.51
C ASN A 92 -2.88 -0.61 28.01
N MET A 93 -4.19 -0.67 27.76
CA MET A 93 -4.84 -1.86 27.20
C MET A 93 -4.36 -2.16 25.77
N VAL A 94 -4.17 -1.14 24.92
CA VAL A 94 -3.61 -1.33 23.58
C VAL A 94 -2.15 -1.78 23.65
N LEU A 95 -1.35 -1.21 24.55
CA LEU A 95 0.03 -1.63 24.77
C LEU A 95 0.11 -3.09 25.25
N GLU A 96 -0.70 -3.47 26.24
CA GLU A 96 -0.76 -4.83 26.76
C GLU A 96 -1.21 -5.83 25.69
N MET A 97 -2.17 -5.45 24.83
CA MET A 97 -2.54 -6.27 23.67
C MET A 97 -1.43 -6.40 22.63
N LEU A 98 -0.70 -5.32 22.34
CA LEU A 98 0.44 -5.35 21.41
C LEU A 98 1.58 -6.21 21.97
N GLU A 99 1.86 -6.12 23.26
CA GLU A 99 2.82 -6.97 23.96
C GLU A 99 2.37 -8.43 23.95
N THR A 100 1.08 -8.70 24.16
CA THR A 100 0.50 -10.05 24.10
C THR A 100 0.53 -10.61 22.67
N LEU A 101 0.28 -9.79 21.66
CA LEU A 101 0.39 -10.18 20.25
C LEU A 101 1.84 -10.46 19.88
N ALA A 102 2.78 -9.60 20.30
CA ALA A 102 4.20 -9.79 20.10
C ALA A 102 4.72 -11.05 20.81
N ALA A 103 4.26 -11.29 22.04
CA ALA A 103 4.57 -12.51 22.80
C ALA A 103 3.92 -13.75 22.18
N GLY A 104 2.71 -13.64 21.63
CA GLY A 104 2.02 -14.70 20.89
C GLY A 104 2.73 -15.06 19.59
N LEU A 105 3.19 -14.06 18.84
CA LEU A 105 4.05 -14.22 17.67
C LEU A 105 5.40 -14.83 18.06
N ALA A 106 6.01 -14.41 19.17
CA ALA A 106 7.24 -15.00 19.69
C ALA A 106 7.05 -16.45 20.17
N SER A 107 5.88 -16.78 20.75
CA SER A 107 5.51 -18.13 21.18
C SER A 107 5.25 -19.05 19.98
N GLN A 108 4.58 -18.55 18.94
CA GLN A 108 4.44 -19.27 17.67
C GLN A 108 5.80 -19.46 16.98
N ALA A 109 6.69 -18.47 17.07
CA ALA A 109 8.07 -18.58 16.65
C ALA A 109 8.89 -19.55 17.55
N ALA A 110 8.51 -19.78 18.80
CA ALA A 110 9.14 -20.82 19.62
C ALA A 110 8.65 -22.23 19.24
N MET A 111 7.36 -22.36 18.89
CA MET A 111 6.71 -23.64 18.60
C MET A 111 7.00 -24.18 17.19
N PHE A 112 7.26 -23.30 16.22
CA PHE A 112 7.59 -23.68 14.84
C PHE A 112 9.01 -23.28 14.42
N GLY A 113 9.86 -22.91 15.38
CA GLY A 113 11.17 -22.28 15.14
C GLY A 113 11.03 -20.79 14.81
N PRO A 114 12.07 -19.96 15.06
CA PRO A 114 12.02 -18.48 15.11
C PRO A 114 11.50 -17.78 13.84
N ASP A 115 11.14 -18.56 12.83
CA ASP A 115 10.88 -18.20 11.46
C ASP A 115 9.37 -18.25 11.07
N VAL A 116 8.42 -18.45 11.98
CA VAL A 116 6.99 -18.65 11.61
C VAL A 116 6.09 -17.44 11.89
N ALA A 117 6.57 -16.46 12.65
CA ALA A 117 5.90 -15.17 12.80
C ALA A 117 6.24 -14.18 11.68
N ALA A 118 7.30 -14.43 10.92
CA ALA A 118 7.71 -13.59 9.79
C ALA A 118 7.19 -14.21 8.48
N LEU A 119 6.70 -13.38 7.57
CA LEU A 119 6.45 -13.77 6.18
C LEU A 119 7.76 -14.37 5.61
N ARG A 120 7.85 -15.70 5.50
CA ARG A 120 9.05 -16.37 4.99
C ARG A 120 9.17 -16.12 3.49
N LEU A 121 9.92 -15.09 3.11
CA LEU A 121 10.30 -14.86 1.72
C LEU A 121 11.35 -15.89 1.23
N GLY A 122 11.92 -16.70 2.12
CA GLY A 122 12.88 -17.76 1.77
C GLY A 122 14.13 -17.18 1.11
N SER A 123 14.60 -17.79 0.03
CA SER A 123 15.71 -17.25 -0.77
C SER A 123 15.39 -15.88 -1.39
N MET A 124 14.12 -15.47 -1.49
CA MET A 124 13.76 -14.14 -1.98
C MET A 124 14.08 -13.03 -0.96
N ALA A 125 14.27 -13.35 0.33
CA ALA A 125 14.75 -12.38 1.34
C ALA A 125 16.28 -12.15 1.28
N GLN A 126 17.02 -12.96 0.53
CA GLN A 126 18.46 -12.72 0.40
C GLN A 126 18.69 -11.44 -0.42
N ASP A 127 19.56 -10.57 0.09
CA ASP A 127 19.86 -9.26 -0.48
C ASP A 127 18.61 -8.38 -0.67
N THR A 128 17.69 -8.40 0.30
CA THR A 128 16.58 -7.45 0.38
C THR A 128 16.89 -6.27 1.27
N HIS A 129 16.53 -5.08 0.81
CA HIS A 129 16.77 -3.81 1.48
C HIS A 129 15.47 -3.04 1.67
N THR A 130 15.37 -2.32 2.78
CA THR A 130 14.21 -1.48 3.08
C THR A 130 14.48 -0.06 2.63
N LEU A 131 13.65 0.45 1.73
CA LEU A 131 13.67 1.84 1.30
C LEU A 131 12.45 2.58 1.86
N VAL A 132 12.67 3.79 2.36
CA VAL A 132 11.60 4.64 2.92
C VAL A 132 11.81 6.09 2.52
N ALA A 133 10.76 6.74 2.01
CA ALA A 133 10.68 8.17 1.80
C ALA A 133 9.56 8.74 2.68
N LEU A 134 9.89 9.73 3.51
CA LEU A 134 8.98 10.43 4.40
C LEU A 134 9.04 11.92 4.08
N GLY A 135 7.94 12.50 3.59
CA GLY A 135 7.84 13.94 3.40
C GLY A 135 7.74 14.67 4.72
N ALA A 136 8.40 15.82 4.77
CA ALA A 136 8.47 16.67 5.95
C ALA A 136 7.56 17.86 5.72
N GLY A 137 6.31 17.84 6.22
CA GLY A 137 5.32 18.91 6.00
C GLY A 137 5.85 20.30 6.36
N PHE A 138 5.54 20.82 7.55
CA PHE A 138 6.27 21.97 8.11
C PHE A 138 7.39 21.55 9.08
N ASP A 139 7.37 20.29 9.50
CA ASP A 139 8.33 19.75 10.45
C ASP A 139 9.59 19.30 9.73
N ALA A 140 10.74 19.36 10.43
CA ALA A 140 12.02 18.87 9.91
C ALA A 140 12.13 17.34 9.90
N ASN A 141 11.11 16.60 10.35
CA ASN A 141 11.22 15.17 10.68
C ASN A 141 11.02 14.19 9.50
N GLY A 142 11.17 14.67 8.27
CA GLY A 142 11.13 13.82 7.07
C GLY A 142 12.52 13.33 6.67
N GLY A 143 12.59 12.49 5.64
CA GLY A 143 13.85 11.99 5.12
C GLY A 143 13.68 10.91 4.06
N VAL A 144 14.82 10.48 3.52
CA VAL A 144 14.90 9.30 2.65
C VAL A 144 15.92 8.34 3.25
N PHE A 145 15.58 7.07 3.33
CA PHE A 145 16.30 6.07 4.11
C PHE A 145 16.52 4.78 3.33
N LEU A 146 17.67 4.15 3.56
CA LEU A 146 18.03 2.80 3.14
C LEU A 146 18.44 2.02 4.40
N ASP A 147 17.73 0.95 4.71
CA ASP A 147 17.95 0.10 5.89
C ASP A 147 18.04 0.92 7.20
N GLY A 148 17.17 1.92 7.32
CA GLY A 148 17.12 2.84 8.47
C GLY A 148 18.21 3.91 8.50
N GLN A 149 19.17 3.89 7.56
CA GLN A 149 20.18 4.94 7.44
C GLN A 149 19.69 6.07 6.53
N SER A 150 19.81 7.32 6.99
CA SER A 150 19.44 8.48 6.18
C SER A 150 20.40 8.63 5.00
N LEU A 151 19.84 8.79 3.81
CA LEU A 151 20.61 9.06 2.59
C LEU A 151 20.90 10.55 2.41
N LEU A 152 20.21 11.44 3.12
CA LEU A 152 20.44 12.88 3.04
C LEU A 152 21.66 13.31 3.87
N ALA A 153 22.33 14.40 3.47
CA ALA A 153 23.50 14.93 4.16
C ALA A 153 23.17 15.73 5.44
N GLY A 154 21.88 15.94 5.72
CA GLY A 154 21.41 16.79 6.81
C GLY A 154 19.88 16.82 6.86
N GLN A 155 19.35 17.82 7.57
CA GLN A 155 17.90 18.03 7.65
C GLN A 155 17.31 18.37 6.29
N PRO A 156 16.09 17.91 5.98
CA PRO A 156 15.37 18.33 4.78
C PRO A 156 15.28 19.85 4.67
N THR A 157 15.45 20.35 3.46
CA THR A 157 15.19 21.77 3.17
C THR A 157 13.94 21.90 2.31
N ARG A 158 13.34 23.10 2.31
CA ARG A 158 12.18 23.40 1.45
C ARG A 158 12.42 22.97 0.00
N GLY A 159 11.37 22.42 -0.62
CA GLY A 159 11.36 21.98 -2.01
C GLY A 159 11.39 20.47 -2.16
N ILE A 160 12.16 19.96 -3.13
CA ILE A 160 12.30 18.52 -3.40
C ILE A 160 13.65 18.05 -2.88
N ASN A 161 13.66 17.04 -2.02
CA ASN A 161 14.86 16.38 -1.51
C ASN A 161 14.90 14.96 -2.10
N LEU A 162 16.03 14.56 -2.69
CA LEU A 162 16.15 13.24 -3.28
C LEU A 162 17.56 12.64 -3.14
N ALA A 163 17.61 11.32 -3.28
CA ALA A 163 18.81 10.52 -3.46
C ALA A 163 18.64 9.59 -4.67
N ILE A 164 19.75 9.30 -5.34
CA ILE A 164 19.85 8.35 -6.44
C ILE A 164 20.80 7.25 -5.99
N LEU A 165 20.33 6.02 -6.05
CA LEU A 165 21.09 4.81 -5.78
C LEU A 165 21.36 4.08 -7.11
N ASP A 166 22.51 3.44 -7.25
CA ASP A 166 22.76 2.50 -8.35
C ASP A 166 21.96 1.20 -8.16
N ALA A 167 22.04 0.29 -9.14
CA ALA A 167 21.37 -1.00 -9.10
C ALA A 167 21.86 -1.91 -7.94
N GLU A 168 23.04 -1.63 -7.41
CA GLU A 168 23.64 -2.30 -6.25
C GLU A 168 23.30 -1.61 -4.91
N LEU A 169 22.49 -0.55 -4.95
CA LEU A 169 22.04 0.29 -3.84
C LEU A 169 23.12 1.19 -3.22
N ASN A 170 24.21 1.46 -3.93
CA ASN A 170 25.18 2.47 -3.51
C ASN A 170 24.67 3.87 -3.86
N LEU A 171 24.90 4.82 -2.96
CA LEU A 171 24.53 6.22 -3.16
C LEU A 171 25.38 6.87 -4.26
N LYS A 172 24.79 7.13 -5.44
CA LYS A 172 25.43 7.88 -6.54
C LYS A 172 25.37 9.37 -6.31
N TYR A 173 24.22 9.85 -5.86
CA TYR A 173 23.92 11.27 -5.81
C TYR A 173 22.84 11.60 -4.79
N ARG A 174 22.89 12.80 -4.23
CA ARG A 174 21.85 13.35 -3.37
C ARG A 174 21.84 14.85 -3.44
N ARG A 175 20.65 15.44 -3.37
CA ARG A 175 20.50 16.90 -3.35
C ARG A 175 19.12 17.31 -2.86
N ALA A 176 19.06 18.53 -2.34
CA ALA A 176 17.84 19.27 -2.11
C ALA A 176 17.72 20.45 -3.09
N TYR A 177 16.52 20.65 -3.62
CA TYR A 177 16.21 21.66 -4.63
C TYR A 177 15.07 22.53 -4.12
N ASP A 178 15.34 23.82 -3.90
CA ASP A 178 14.29 24.79 -3.55
C ASP A 178 13.51 25.22 -4.81
N THR A 179 12.73 24.29 -5.34
CA THR A 179 11.85 24.46 -6.51
C THR A 179 10.62 25.32 -6.21
N PHE A 180 10.45 25.77 -4.97
CA PHE A 180 9.44 26.75 -4.61
C PHE A 180 9.94 28.18 -4.83
N ALA A 181 11.19 28.47 -4.47
CA ALA A 181 11.73 29.83 -4.59
C ALA A 181 12.37 30.12 -5.96
N PHE A 182 12.98 29.13 -6.62
CA PHE A 182 13.81 29.37 -7.79
C PHE A 182 13.55 28.39 -8.94
N SER A 183 13.18 28.88 -10.13
CA SER A 183 13.02 28.06 -11.33
C SER A 183 14.33 27.40 -11.78
N ALA A 184 15.46 28.06 -11.57
CA ALA A 184 16.79 27.49 -11.84
C ALA A 184 17.05 26.20 -11.03
N GLN A 185 16.47 26.05 -9.83
CA GLN A 185 16.57 24.80 -9.07
C GLN A 185 15.72 23.68 -9.70
N ALA A 186 14.59 24.02 -10.31
CA ALA A 186 13.77 23.05 -11.04
C ALA A 186 14.45 22.60 -12.34
N GLU A 187 15.09 23.52 -13.09
CA GLU A 187 15.89 23.16 -14.26
C GLU A 187 17.10 22.29 -13.89
N LEU A 188 17.76 22.62 -12.77
CA LEU A 188 18.88 21.83 -12.26
C LEU A 188 18.44 20.43 -11.82
N LEU A 189 17.28 20.32 -11.15
CA LEU A 189 16.65 19.03 -10.84
C LEU A 189 16.44 18.20 -12.11
N ALA A 190 15.87 18.80 -13.16
CA ALA A 190 15.64 18.13 -14.44
C ALA A 190 16.96 17.62 -15.06
N SER A 191 17.98 18.48 -15.09
CA SER A 191 19.30 18.16 -15.62
C SER A 191 19.97 17.04 -14.82
N ASP A 192 19.92 17.09 -13.49
CA ASP A 192 20.54 16.08 -12.63
C ASP A 192 19.83 14.72 -12.79
N LEU A 193 18.50 14.68 -12.84
CA LEU A 193 17.76 13.44 -13.09
C LEU A 193 18.14 12.85 -14.46
N GLN A 194 18.26 13.65 -15.51
CA GLN A 194 18.62 13.17 -16.84
C GLN A 194 20.07 12.71 -16.98
N GLN A 195 21.01 13.36 -16.27
CA GLN A 195 22.45 13.11 -16.42
C GLN A 195 22.99 12.07 -15.45
N ARG A 196 22.33 11.86 -14.30
CA ARG A 196 22.86 11.05 -13.20
C ARG A 196 22.13 9.74 -12.99
N THR A 197 20.98 9.56 -13.64
CA THR A 197 20.24 8.31 -13.58
C THR A 197 20.56 7.43 -14.78
N GLU A 198 20.79 6.16 -14.49
CA GLU A 198 20.95 5.09 -15.46
C GLU A 198 19.82 4.08 -15.30
N GLN A 199 19.70 3.15 -16.25
CA GLN A 199 18.73 2.07 -16.17
C GLN A 199 18.88 1.31 -14.84
N ASN A 200 17.75 1.00 -14.20
CA ASN A 200 17.65 0.29 -12.92
C ASN A 200 18.19 1.04 -11.70
N ASP A 201 18.69 2.28 -11.85
CA ASP A 201 18.93 3.14 -10.70
C ASP A 201 17.62 3.34 -9.93
N ILE A 202 17.73 3.52 -8.61
CA ILE A 202 16.58 3.85 -7.76
C ILE A 202 16.64 5.32 -7.41
N VAL A 203 15.56 6.03 -7.71
CA VAL A 203 15.38 7.42 -7.29
C VAL A 203 14.39 7.44 -6.13
N ILE A 204 14.85 7.93 -4.99
CA ILE A 204 14.03 8.10 -3.79
C ILE A 204 13.96 9.58 -3.43
N GLY A 205 12.75 10.09 -3.24
CA GLY A 205 12.58 11.51 -3.00
C GLY A 205 11.33 11.87 -2.23
N MET A 206 11.34 13.08 -1.68
CA MET A 206 10.22 13.62 -0.92
C MET A 206 10.20 15.15 -1.01
N THR A 207 9.05 15.73 -0.69
CA THR A 207 8.88 17.17 -0.61
C THR A 207 8.93 17.65 0.84
N SER A 208 9.41 18.87 1.02
CA SER A 208 9.35 19.56 2.31
C SER A 208 8.85 20.99 2.17
N ASP A 209 7.93 21.39 3.06
CA ASP A 209 7.25 22.70 3.12
C ASP A 209 6.44 23.08 1.86
N ALA A 210 7.12 23.43 0.78
CA ALA A 210 6.53 23.85 -0.48
C ALA A 210 7.50 23.54 -1.63
N PHE A 211 6.98 23.17 -2.81
CA PHE A 211 7.84 22.73 -3.91
C PHE A 211 7.35 23.06 -5.32
N SER A 212 6.04 23.22 -5.56
CA SER A 212 5.51 23.21 -6.94
C SER A 212 5.47 24.58 -7.62
N SER A 213 5.70 25.68 -6.90
CA SER A 213 5.53 27.06 -7.41
C SER A 213 6.44 27.44 -8.58
N GLN A 214 7.69 26.96 -8.61
CA GLN A 214 8.63 27.20 -9.72
C GLN A 214 8.97 25.92 -10.48
N LEU A 215 8.15 24.87 -10.32
CA LEU A 215 8.39 23.58 -10.96
C LEU A 215 8.08 23.66 -12.47
N THR A 216 9.14 23.75 -13.27
CA THR A 216 9.07 23.88 -14.74
C THR A 216 8.52 22.62 -15.41
N SER A 217 8.05 22.76 -16.65
CA SER A 217 7.59 21.61 -17.45
C SER A 217 8.68 20.55 -17.65
N GLY A 218 9.93 20.97 -17.85
CA GLY A 218 11.09 20.07 -17.94
C GLY A 218 11.32 19.28 -16.66
N ALA A 219 11.22 19.93 -15.49
CA ALA A 219 11.34 19.25 -14.20
C ALA A 219 10.20 18.24 -13.95
N ARG A 220 8.97 18.61 -14.31
CA ARG A 220 7.81 17.71 -14.22
C ARG A 220 7.99 16.47 -15.11
N ALA A 221 8.47 16.65 -16.34
CA ALA A 221 8.75 15.55 -17.26
C ALA A 221 9.88 14.66 -16.75
N ALA A 222 10.95 15.24 -16.19
CA ALA A 222 12.05 14.48 -15.60
C ALA A 222 11.59 13.64 -14.39
N LEU A 223 10.79 14.21 -13.48
CA LEU A 223 10.19 13.48 -12.37
C LEU A 223 9.29 12.32 -12.85
N ALA A 224 8.47 12.57 -13.87
CA ALA A 224 7.63 11.55 -14.47
C ALA A 224 8.44 10.38 -15.06
N SER A 225 9.59 10.68 -15.66
CA SER A 225 10.48 9.66 -16.25
C SER A 225 11.15 8.73 -15.25
N VAL A 226 11.18 9.11 -13.97
CA VAL A 226 11.77 8.33 -12.87
C VAL A 226 10.71 7.78 -11.91
N GLY A 227 9.43 7.73 -12.32
CA GLY A 227 8.37 7.13 -11.52
C GLY A 227 7.70 8.07 -10.51
N ALA A 228 7.88 9.38 -10.65
CA ALA A 228 7.34 10.42 -9.76
C ALA A 228 6.32 11.33 -10.48
N GLU A 229 5.55 10.81 -11.44
CA GLU A 229 4.60 11.61 -12.22
C GLU A 229 3.62 12.40 -11.35
N ALA A 230 3.12 11.83 -10.25
CA ALA A 230 2.17 12.50 -9.37
C ALA A 230 2.75 13.79 -8.75
N LEU A 231 4.06 13.82 -8.45
CA LEU A 231 4.74 15.04 -8.01
C LEU A 231 4.72 16.11 -9.09
N GLY A 232 4.95 15.71 -10.34
CA GLY A 232 4.90 16.61 -11.49
C GLY A 232 3.49 17.18 -11.75
N ARG A 233 2.45 16.53 -11.24
CA ARG A 233 1.04 16.94 -11.35
C ARG A 233 0.52 17.74 -10.15
N ALA A 234 1.36 18.00 -9.15
CA ALA A 234 0.96 18.81 -8.00
C ALA A 234 0.40 20.16 -8.45
N SER A 235 -0.73 20.52 -7.84
CA SER A 235 -1.57 21.65 -8.25
C SER A 235 -1.48 22.81 -7.27
N GLN A 236 -1.12 22.53 -6.02
CA GLN A 236 -0.91 23.54 -4.99
C GLN A 236 0.57 23.60 -4.59
N ALA A 237 1.01 24.80 -4.22
CA ALA A 237 2.38 25.09 -3.81
C ALA A 237 2.92 24.15 -2.71
N ARG A 238 2.01 23.74 -1.81
CA ARG A 238 2.28 23.05 -0.55
C ARG A 238 1.72 21.63 -0.52
N ASP A 239 1.39 21.06 -1.68
CA ASP A 239 1.08 19.64 -1.75
C ASP A 239 2.27 18.84 -1.18
N GLY A 240 1.97 17.76 -0.46
CA GLY A 240 2.96 16.86 0.11
C GLY A 240 3.18 15.69 -0.83
N ALA A 241 4.42 15.31 -1.09
CA ALA A 241 4.67 14.08 -1.81
C ALA A 241 5.92 13.33 -1.34
N ALA A 242 5.92 12.01 -1.55
CA ALA A 242 7.04 11.10 -1.33
C ALA A 242 7.00 10.02 -2.41
N PHE A 243 8.16 9.60 -2.92
CA PHE A 243 8.21 8.58 -3.95
C PHE A 243 9.47 7.72 -3.89
N ILE A 244 9.34 6.50 -4.41
CA ILE A 244 10.42 5.59 -4.73
C ILE A 244 10.17 5.07 -6.13
N GLY A 245 11.10 5.33 -7.06
CA GLY A 245 11.00 4.95 -8.45
C GLY A 245 12.22 4.16 -8.92
N VAL A 246 11.99 3.22 -9.85
CA VAL A 246 13.05 2.49 -10.55
C VAL A 246 13.14 3.03 -11.96
N VAL A 247 14.33 3.46 -12.35
CA VAL A 247 14.56 4.14 -13.63
C VAL A 247 14.43 3.14 -14.78
N PRO A 248 13.52 3.38 -15.75
CA PRO A 248 13.31 2.46 -16.86
C PRO A 248 14.45 2.56 -17.88
N ASN A 249 14.56 1.56 -18.76
CA ASN A 249 15.55 1.52 -19.84
C ASN A 249 15.42 2.70 -20.82
N ASN A 250 14.24 3.35 -20.87
CA ASN A 250 14.00 4.50 -21.73
C ASN A 250 13.28 5.61 -20.96
N GLN A 251 14.03 6.62 -20.53
CA GLN A 251 13.49 7.77 -19.78
C GLN A 251 12.75 8.78 -20.67
N THR A 252 12.96 8.75 -22.00
CA THR A 252 12.50 9.85 -22.88
C THR A 252 11.02 9.79 -23.24
N ARG A 253 10.31 8.72 -22.88
CA ARG A 253 8.92 8.47 -23.34
C ARG A 253 8.01 7.84 -22.30
N VAL A 254 8.45 7.72 -21.06
CA VAL A 254 7.68 7.02 -20.03
C VAL A 254 7.28 8.01 -18.94
N SER A 255 6.00 8.03 -18.62
CA SER A 255 5.42 8.78 -17.51
C SER A 255 4.70 7.78 -16.64
N PHE A 256 5.11 7.64 -15.39
CA PHE A 256 4.52 6.65 -14.50
C PHE A 256 4.67 7.05 -13.03
N ASN A 257 3.88 6.39 -12.19
CA ASN A 257 4.10 6.34 -10.75
C ASN A 257 4.53 4.93 -10.39
N TYR A 258 5.53 4.80 -9.53
CA TYR A 258 5.96 3.50 -9.03
C TYR A 258 5.43 3.30 -7.61
N LEU A 259 6.17 3.70 -6.57
CA LEU A 259 5.68 3.82 -5.20
C LEU A 259 5.58 5.30 -4.87
N THR A 260 4.40 5.89 -5.00
CA THR A 260 4.24 7.34 -4.89
C THR A 260 3.09 7.70 -3.96
N SER A 261 3.35 8.63 -3.05
CA SER A 261 2.36 9.34 -2.25
C SER A 261 2.28 10.78 -2.73
N ALA A 262 1.07 11.25 -2.99
CA ALA A 262 0.81 12.66 -3.26
C ALA A 262 -0.46 13.05 -2.51
N LEU A 263 -0.31 13.96 -1.55
CA LEU A 263 -1.35 14.41 -0.66
C LEU A 263 -1.60 15.90 -0.94
N PRO A 264 -2.85 16.29 -1.23
CA PRO A 264 -3.18 17.70 -1.38
C PRO A 264 -3.00 18.41 -0.04
N ALA A 265 -2.58 19.68 -0.08
CA ALA A 265 -2.62 20.49 1.12
C ALA A 265 -4.06 20.69 1.61
N ASP A 266 -4.25 20.66 2.93
CA ASP A 266 -5.51 20.97 3.59
C ASP A 266 -5.97 22.38 3.22
N GLN A 267 -7.29 22.61 3.35
CA GLN A 267 -7.83 23.95 3.18
C GLN A 267 -7.15 24.91 4.15
N SER A 268 -6.99 26.17 3.73
CA SER A 268 -6.39 27.21 4.56
C SER A 268 -7.10 27.28 5.91
N GLY A 269 -6.37 26.98 6.98
CA GLY A 269 -6.84 27.19 8.34
C GLY A 269 -6.84 28.66 8.72
N THR A 270 -7.26 28.96 9.94
CA THR A 270 -7.17 30.30 10.53
C THR A 270 -5.71 30.75 10.56
N GLY A 271 -5.37 31.80 9.81
CA GLY A 271 -3.99 32.29 9.65
C GLY A 271 -3.29 31.95 8.32
N GLY A 272 -3.98 31.28 7.39
CA GLY A 272 -3.49 31.09 6.01
C GLY A 272 -2.44 29.98 5.81
N ALA A 273 -1.98 29.35 6.88
CA ALA A 273 -1.16 28.15 6.80
C ALA A 273 -1.99 26.97 6.26
N ARG A 274 -1.45 26.27 5.26
CA ARG A 274 -2.02 25.03 4.70
C ARG A 274 -1.15 23.87 5.15
N LEU A 275 -1.66 23.06 6.07
CA LEU A 275 -1.00 21.84 6.52
C LEU A 275 -1.23 20.74 5.49
N THR A 276 -0.29 19.81 5.39
CA THR A 276 -0.47 18.60 4.58
C THR A 276 -0.08 17.43 5.45
N ALA A 277 -0.90 16.38 5.46
CA ALA A 277 -0.51 15.14 6.12
C ALA A 277 0.83 14.65 5.55
N PRO A 278 1.73 14.10 6.39
CA PRO A 278 3.06 13.68 5.93
C PRO A 278 2.94 12.54 4.92
N PRO A 279 3.37 12.74 3.66
CA PRO A 279 3.36 11.70 2.65
C PRO A 279 4.45 10.69 2.96
N PHE A 280 4.19 9.40 2.79
CA PHE A 280 5.19 8.35 2.91
C PHE A 280 5.11 7.38 1.75
N ALA A 281 6.26 6.85 1.35
CA ALA A 281 6.40 5.71 0.47
C ALA A 281 7.45 4.76 1.06
N TRP A 282 7.24 3.45 0.97
CA TRP A 282 8.18 2.45 1.46
C TRP A 282 8.14 1.20 0.59
N GLY A 283 9.24 0.44 0.59
CA GLY A 283 9.28 -0.85 -0.07
C GLY A 283 10.46 -1.72 0.35
N LEU A 284 10.29 -3.04 0.16
CA LEU A 284 11.34 -4.04 0.28
C LEU A 284 11.86 -4.37 -1.12
N TYR A 285 13.07 -3.94 -1.41
CA TYR A 285 13.71 -4.12 -2.71
C TYR A 285 14.70 -5.28 -2.67
N SER A 286 14.57 -6.23 -3.60
CA SER A 286 15.56 -7.30 -3.79
C SER A 286 16.59 -6.86 -4.81
N ARG A 287 17.86 -6.76 -4.39
CA ARG A 287 18.99 -6.44 -5.28
C ARG A 287 19.19 -7.55 -6.32
N THR A 288 19.08 -8.81 -5.90
CA THR A 288 19.23 -9.98 -6.78
C THR A 288 18.19 -9.99 -7.90
N LEU A 289 16.95 -9.63 -7.59
CA LEU A 289 15.84 -9.63 -8.56
C LEU A 289 15.63 -8.27 -9.24
N GLN A 290 16.38 -7.25 -8.81
CA GLN A 290 16.28 -5.85 -9.19
C GLN A 290 14.84 -5.32 -9.20
N ARG A 291 14.06 -5.68 -8.17
CA ARG A 291 12.64 -5.33 -8.07
C ARG A 291 12.15 -5.24 -6.64
N PHE A 292 11.05 -4.51 -6.44
CA PHE A 292 10.33 -4.52 -5.17
C PHE A 292 9.54 -5.81 -4.99
N LEU A 293 9.66 -6.41 -3.81
CA LEU A 293 8.88 -7.58 -3.40
C LEU A 293 7.56 -7.15 -2.76
N LEU A 294 7.62 -6.07 -1.98
CA LEU A 294 6.51 -5.49 -1.23
C LEU A 294 6.73 -3.99 -1.15
N GLY A 295 5.64 -3.24 -1.00
CA GLY A 295 5.71 -1.81 -0.77
C GLY A 295 4.34 -1.16 -0.68
N GLY A 296 4.33 0.11 -0.32
CA GLY A 296 3.13 0.90 -0.22
C GLY A 296 3.43 2.37 -0.04
N ALA A 297 2.41 3.19 -0.20
CA ALA A 297 2.49 4.64 -0.01
C ALA A 297 1.19 5.15 0.64
N SER A 298 1.26 6.24 1.41
CA SER A 298 0.06 6.94 1.85
C SER A 298 -0.63 7.59 0.68
N GLY A 299 -1.96 7.63 0.68
CA GLY A 299 -2.76 8.52 -0.14
C GLY A 299 -2.31 8.66 -1.59
N ASN A 300 -2.97 7.91 -2.47
CA ASN A 300 -2.90 8.25 -3.89
C ASN A 300 -3.80 9.48 -4.08
N MET A 301 -3.24 10.59 -4.57
CA MET A 301 -4.02 11.42 -5.48
C MET A 301 -4.57 10.46 -6.51
N ALA A 302 -5.87 10.19 -6.46
CA ALA A 302 -6.53 9.45 -7.51
C ALA A 302 -6.08 10.13 -8.79
N VAL A 303 -5.29 9.41 -9.60
CA VAL A 303 -5.10 9.81 -10.97
C VAL A 303 -6.52 9.85 -11.48
N ALA A 304 -7.04 11.06 -11.70
CA ALA A 304 -8.28 11.23 -12.43
C ALA A 304 -7.97 10.68 -13.81
N GLY A 305 -8.12 9.36 -13.96
CA GLY A 305 -8.43 8.77 -15.24
C GLY A 305 -9.60 9.58 -15.74
N THR A 306 -9.49 10.06 -16.98
CA THR A 306 -10.56 10.74 -17.70
C THR A 306 -11.89 10.07 -17.42
N SER A 307 -12.63 10.60 -16.44
CA SER A 307 -13.91 10.06 -16.04
C SER A 307 -14.91 10.61 -17.04
N THR A 308 -15.18 9.84 -18.08
CA THR A 308 -16.42 9.98 -18.82
C THR A 308 -17.54 9.57 -17.87
N GLY A 309 -18.10 10.55 -17.16
CA GLY A 309 -19.41 10.53 -16.50
C GLY A 309 -19.70 9.40 -15.50
N GLY A 310 -19.75 9.73 -14.21
CA GLY A 310 -20.44 8.92 -13.21
C GLY A 310 -19.87 9.09 -11.81
N GLY A 311 -20.57 9.83 -10.95
CA GLY A 311 -20.16 10.07 -9.56
C GLY A 311 -20.09 8.77 -8.77
N GLY A 312 -18.88 8.44 -8.30
CA GLY A 312 -18.63 7.35 -7.37
C GLY A 312 -17.32 7.62 -6.64
N GLN A 313 -17.42 7.89 -5.33
CA GLN A 313 -16.29 8.15 -4.44
C GLN A 313 -15.53 6.83 -4.20
N VAL A 314 -14.29 6.73 -4.71
CA VAL A 314 -13.43 5.54 -4.50
C VAL A 314 -12.53 5.79 -3.30
N THR A 315 -12.66 4.93 -2.28
CA THR A 315 -11.84 4.92 -1.05
C THR A 315 -10.86 3.74 -1.13
N GLY A 316 -9.56 4.01 -0.94
CA GLY A 316 -8.52 3.02 -0.61
C GLY A 316 -8.16 2.00 -1.70
N GLY A 317 -7.25 2.37 -2.60
CA GLY A 317 -6.66 1.43 -3.58
C GLY A 317 -5.31 0.89 -3.12
N SER A 318 -5.26 -0.39 -2.75
CA SER A 318 -4.02 -1.18 -2.71
C SER A 318 -3.51 -1.36 -4.15
N VAL A 319 -2.27 -0.98 -4.43
CA VAL A 319 -1.65 -1.20 -5.74
C VAL A 319 -1.11 -2.62 -5.77
N VAL A 320 -1.74 -3.48 -6.56
CA VAL A 320 -1.15 -4.73 -7.01
C VAL A 320 -0.09 -4.37 -8.05
N VAL A 321 1.17 -4.64 -7.75
CA VAL A 321 2.29 -4.51 -8.70
C VAL A 321 2.06 -5.55 -9.82
N PRO A 322 1.90 -5.14 -11.10
CA PRO A 322 1.85 -6.12 -12.18
C PRO A 322 3.22 -6.80 -12.30
N LEU A 323 3.22 -8.14 -12.21
CA LEU A 323 4.35 -8.97 -12.60
C LEU A 323 4.38 -8.98 -14.14
N ASP A 324 5.29 -8.24 -14.75
CA ASP A 324 5.48 -8.25 -16.20
C ASP A 324 6.37 -9.44 -16.62
N PRO A 325 5.91 -10.36 -17.50
CA PRO A 325 6.70 -11.45 -18.04
C PRO A 325 7.11 -11.16 -19.50
N GLY A 326 8.25 -10.49 -19.70
CA GLY A 326 9.05 -10.70 -20.91
C GLY A 326 9.26 -9.51 -21.85
N PHE A 327 10.54 -9.18 -22.05
CA PHE A 327 11.05 -8.30 -23.10
C PHE A 327 10.86 -8.88 -24.51
N GLY A 328 10.49 -8.04 -25.50
CA GLY A 328 10.54 -8.37 -26.93
C GLY A 328 10.24 -7.22 -27.90
N LEU A 329 11.29 -6.53 -28.35
CA LEU A 329 11.51 -5.78 -29.62
C LEU A 329 10.32 -5.32 -30.51
N SER A 330 10.17 -4.00 -30.70
CA SER A 330 10.25 -3.21 -31.97
C SER A 330 9.37 -1.93 -31.95
N LEU A 331 9.93 -0.79 -32.41
CA LEU A 331 9.32 0.56 -32.52
C LEU A 331 8.53 0.72 -33.86
N PRO A 332 7.97 1.90 -34.24
CA PRO A 332 7.02 2.82 -33.59
C PRO A 332 5.85 3.27 -34.53
N ARG A 333 4.66 3.59 -33.98
CA ARG A 333 3.73 4.65 -34.46
C ARG A 333 2.47 4.61 -33.61
N GLU A 334 2.25 5.60 -32.74
CA GLU A 334 0.88 5.95 -32.33
C GLU A 334 0.81 7.29 -31.58
N VAL A 335 0.19 8.26 -32.24
CA VAL A 335 -0.57 9.35 -31.60
C VAL A 335 -2.02 9.31 -32.13
N LEU A 336 -2.50 8.19 -32.69
CA LEU A 336 -3.80 8.17 -33.38
C LEU A 336 -4.74 6.98 -33.09
N GLY A 337 -4.40 6.01 -32.24
CA GLY A 337 -5.30 4.86 -31.99
C GLY A 337 -5.74 4.64 -30.55
N GLY A 338 -5.68 5.66 -29.67
CA GLY A 338 -6.07 5.56 -28.24
C GLY A 338 -7.54 5.23 -27.94
N GLN A 339 -8.31 4.76 -28.91
CA GLN A 339 -9.65 4.24 -28.69
C GLN A 339 -9.57 2.80 -28.18
N SER A 340 -10.34 2.54 -27.12
CA SER A 340 -10.46 1.22 -26.50
C SER A 340 -11.05 0.19 -27.47
N VAL A 341 -10.53 -1.04 -27.43
CA VAL A 341 -11.06 -2.19 -28.17
C VAL A 341 -12.50 -2.55 -27.76
N SER A 342 -12.96 -2.08 -26.59
CA SER A 342 -14.33 -2.31 -26.10
C SER A 342 -15.44 -1.69 -26.97
N ILE A 343 -15.11 -0.76 -27.87
CA ILE A 343 -16.05 -0.14 -28.81
C ILE A 343 -16.54 -1.14 -29.88
N ILE A 344 -15.76 -2.20 -30.15
CA ILE A 344 -16.10 -3.22 -31.15
C ILE A 344 -17.17 -4.17 -30.60
N ARG A 345 -18.29 -4.26 -31.33
CA ARG A 345 -19.42 -5.11 -30.96
C ARG A 345 -18.99 -6.56 -30.84
N GLY A 346 -19.22 -7.15 -29.66
CA GLY A 346 -18.95 -8.57 -29.39
C GLY A 346 -17.62 -8.85 -28.68
N ILE A 347 -16.76 -7.86 -28.46
CA ILE A 347 -15.59 -8.01 -27.59
C ILE A 347 -16.05 -8.05 -26.12
N GLY A 348 -16.73 -7.02 -25.61
CA GLY A 348 -17.19 -6.99 -24.22
C GLY A 348 -16.03 -7.09 -23.19
N ASP A 349 -16.33 -6.88 -21.91
CA ASP A 349 -15.28 -6.65 -20.90
C ASP A 349 -14.33 -7.85 -20.75
N ARG A 350 -14.89 -9.07 -20.77
CA ARG A 350 -14.09 -10.30 -20.60
C ARG A 350 -13.06 -10.49 -21.70
N ARG A 351 -13.42 -10.25 -22.97
CA ARG A 351 -12.48 -10.42 -24.09
C ARG A 351 -11.60 -9.18 -24.26
N SER A 352 -12.08 -8.00 -23.87
CA SER A 352 -11.24 -6.81 -23.80
C SER A 352 -10.08 -7.00 -22.82
N ASN A 353 -10.32 -7.59 -21.66
CA ASN A 353 -9.26 -7.91 -20.70
C ASN A 353 -8.30 -8.95 -21.26
N ALA A 354 -8.81 -10.02 -21.87
CA ALA A 354 -7.96 -11.04 -22.50
C ALA A 354 -7.09 -10.48 -23.65
N LEU A 355 -7.59 -9.48 -24.38
CA LEU A 355 -6.82 -8.75 -25.40
C LEU A 355 -5.74 -7.88 -24.77
N ASN A 356 -6.06 -7.16 -23.68
CA ASN A 356 -5.09 -6.37 -22.94
C ASN A 356 -3.96 -7.23 -22.36
N ASP A 357 -4.30 -8.40 -21.80
CA ASP A 357 -3.35 -9.38 -21.28
C ASP A 357 -2.44 -9.94 -22.41
N ALA A 358 -2.93 -9.96 -23.65
CA ALA A 358 -2.17 -10.32 -24.85
C ALA A 358 -1.44 -9.14 -25.50
N GLY A 359 -1.39 -7.97 -24.85
CA GLY A 359 -0.71 -6.77 -25.34
C GLY A 359 -1.47 -5.99 -26.42
N VAL A 360 -2.72 -6.34 -26.72
CA VAL A 360 -3.57 -5.67 -27.71
C VAL A 360 -4.46 -4.65 -27.01
N THR A 361 -3.87 -3.51 -26.65
CA THR A 361 -4.50 -2.52 -25.76
C THR A 361 -5.37 -1.49 -26.46
N ASN A 362 -5.35 -1.43 -27.79
CA ASN A 362 -6.04 -0.38 -28.56
C ASN A 362 -6.45 -0.84 -29.97
N LEU A 363 -7.21 0.01 -30.68
CA LEU A 363 -7.73 -0.32 -32.01
C LEU A 363 -6.64 -0.51 -33.08
N ALA A 364 -5.52 0.23 -33.04
CA ALA A 364 -4.47 0.06 -34.04
C ALA A 364 -3.74 -1.26 -33.87
N LEU A 365 -3.39 -1.61 -32.64
CA LEU A 365 -2.80 -2.90 -32.31
C LEU A 365 -3.73 -4.05 -32.71
N LEU A 366 -5.04 -3.90 -32.47
CA LEU A 366 -6.02 -4.90 -32.91
C LEU A 366 -6.14 -4.98 -34.44
N ALA A 367 -6.04 -3.86 -35.14
CA ALA A 367 -6.13 -3.80 -36.61
C ALA A 367 -4.92 -4.44 -37.33
N GLU A 368 -3.77 -4.51 -36.65
CA GLU A 368 -2.52 -5.11 -37.15
C GLU A 368 -2.31 -6.56 -36.66
N ALA A 369 -3.11 -7.04 -35.71
CA ALA A 369 -2.95 -8.37 -35.13
C ALA A 369 -3.32 -9.51 -36.10
N GLN A 370 -2.68 -10.67 -35.90
CA GLN A 370 -3.02 -11.90 -36.62
C GLN A 370 -4.28 -12.55 -36.03
N PRO A 371 -5.27 -12.97 -36.85
CA PRO A 371 -6.50 -13.58 -36.37
C PRO A 371 -6.30 -14.79 -35.44
N GLU A 372 -5.27 -15.60 -35.68
CA GLU A 372 -4.93 -16.78 -34.90
C GLU A 372 -4.48 -16.43 -33.47
N VAL A 373 -3.72 -15.34 -33.33
CA VAL A 373 -3.24 -14.86 -32.02
C VAL A 373 -4.42 -14.35 -31.18
N ILE A 374 -5.32 -13.59 -31.81
CA ILE A 374 -6.53 -13.07 -31.16
C ILE A 374 -7.48 -14.20 -30.76
N ALA A 375 -7.67 -15.19 -31.63
CA ALA A 375 -8.49 -16.37 -31.36
C ALA A 375 -7.94 -17.16 -30.15
N ALA A 376 -6.63 -17.38 -30.11
CA ALA A 376 -5.96 -18.07 -29.01
C ALA A 376 -6.08 -17.31 -27.70
N ALA A 377 -5.85 -15.99 -27.71
CA ALA A 377 -5.90 -15.15 -26.51
C ALA A 377 -7.31 -15.04 -25.91
N THR A 378 -8.33 -14.93 -26.76
CA THR A 378 -9.70 -14.62 -26.32
C THR A 378 -10.64 -15.83 -26.27
N GLY A 379 -10.17 -17.00 -26.73
CA GLY A 379 -10.97 -18.23 -26.80
C GLY A 379 -12.10 -18.19 -27.83
N VAL A 380 -12.04 -17.29 -28.82
CA VAL A 380 -13.02 -17.21 -29.91
C VAL A 380 -12.52 -17.91 -31.17
N GLY A 381 -13.43 -18.23 -32.10
CA GLY A 381 -13.05 -18.76 -33.41
C GLY A 381 -12.33 -17.71 -34.26
N VAL A 382 -11.40 -18.16 -35.12
CA VAL A 382 -10.63 -17.31 -36.05
C VAL A 382 -11.53 -16.39 -36.88
N SER A 383 -12.72 -16.86 -37.30
CA SER A 383 -13.69 -16.04 -38.05
C SER A 383 -14.21 -14.83 -37.26
N SER A 384 -14.42 -14.97 -35.94
CA SER A 384 -14.81 -13.87 -35.07
C SER A 384 -13.66 -12.90 -34.84
N ALA A 385 -12.44 -13.43 -34.65
CA ALA A 385 -11.24 -12.61 -34.57
C ALA A 385 -11.01 -11.76 -35.84
N THR A 386 -11.13 -12.37 -37.03
CA THR A 386 -11.06 -11.65 -38.32
C THR A 386 -12.12 -10.56 -38.43
N THR A 387 -13.34 -10.81 -37.92
CA THR A 387 -14.42 -9.81 -37.93
C THR A 387 -14.06 -8.60 -37.06
N TRP A 388 -13.49 -8.82 -35.87
CA TRP A 388 -13.02 -7.73 -35.01
C TRP A 388 -11.88 -6.93 -35.63
N ILE A 389 -10.89 -7.60 -36.25
CA ILE A 389 -9.77 -6.95 -36.94
C ILE A 389 -10.29 -6.06 -38.07
N ASN A 390 -11.21 -6.56 -38.91
CA ASN A 390 -11.81 -5.77 -40.00
C ASN A 390 -12.63 -4.58 -39.48
N GLN A 391 -13.33 -4.73 -38.35
CA GLN A 391 -14.05 -3.63 -37.71
C GLN A 391 -13.10 -2.57 -37.15
N ALA A 392 -12.00 -2.97 -36.52
CA ALA A 392 -10.95 -2.06 -36.06
C ALA A 392 -10.35 -1.26 -37.24
N GLN A 393 -10.02 -1.95 -38.34
CA GLN A 393 -9.51 -1.30 -39.57
C GLN A 393 -10.51 -0.32 -40.19
N SER A 394 -11.80 -0.64 -40.15
CA SER A 394 -12.85 0.26 -40.64
C SER A 394 -12.96 1.52 -39.77
N LEU A 395 -12.93 1.36 -38.44
CA LEU A 395 -13.00 2.48 -37.49
C LEU A 395 -11.77 3.41 -37.56
N LEU A 396 -10.61 2.90 -37.96
CA LEU A 396 -9.40 3.71 -38.16
C LEU A 396 -9.38 4.44 -39.51
N ARG A 397 -10.21 4.02 -40.48
CA ARG A 397 -10.35 4.65 -41.80
C ARG A 397 -11.52 5.62 -41.90
N GLY A 398 -12.49 5.48 -41.00
CA GLY A 398 -13.62 6.41 -40.84
C GLY A 398 -13.20 7.65 -40.05
#